data_AF-A0A9E0EH42-F1
#
_entry.id   AF-A0A9E0EH42-F1
#
_cell.length_a   1.000
_cell.length_b   1.000
_cell.length_c   1.000
_cell.angle_alpha   90.00
_cell.angle_beta   90.00
_cell.angle_gamma   90.00
#
_symmetry.space_group_name_H-M   'P 1'
#
loop_
_entity.id
_entity.type
_entity.pdbx_description
1 polymer ?
#
loop_
_entity_poly.entity_id
_entity_poly.type
_entity_poly.pdbx_seq_one_letter_code
_entity_poly.pdbx_strand_id
1 'polypeptide(L)'
;MIPAEPTRVAVLFGGDSPEREVSLSSGRALCSALEVAGFLVEPLEADSPRRMLEMAGRSDADVFFIALHGSWGEDGRIQAALGLMGKVYT
;
A
#
# COMPACT_ATOMS: atom_id res chain seq x y z
N MET A 1 30.22 -11.57 0.56
CA MET A 1 29.23 -10.50 0.81
C MET A 1 27.87 -11.09 0.49
N ILE A 2 27.01 -11.27 1.49
CA ILE A 2 25.62 -11.69 1.24
C ILE A 2 24.92 -10.45 0.64
N PRO A 3 24.27 -10.53 -0.53
CA PRO A 3 23.48 -9.41 -1.03
C PRO A 3 22.41 -9.06 0.00
N ALA A 4 22.21 -7.76 0.26
CA ALA A 4 21.11 -7.33 1.11
C ALA A 4 19.79 -7.87 0.54
N GLU A 5 18.90 -8.35 1.41
CA GLU A 5 17.60 -8.82 0.96
C GLU A 5 16.87 -7.67 0.26
N PRO A 6 16.21 -7.93 -0.89
CA PRO A 6 15.48 -6.89 -1.60
C PRO A 6 14.32 -6.37 -0.74
N THR A 7 14.18 -5.05 -0.66
CA THR A 7 13.12 -4.39 0.12
C THR A 7 11.74 -4.80 -0.39
N ARG A 8 10.87 -5.15 0.56
CA ARG A 8 9.46 -5.48 0.34
C ARG A 8 8.59 -4.25 0.47
N VAL A 9 7.88 -3.91 -0.61
CA VAL A 9 6.99 -2.76 -0.68
C VAL A 9 5.56 -3.25 -0.82
N ALA A 10 4.73 -2.98 0.19
CA ALA A 10 3.28 -3.17 0.08
C ALA A 10 2.64 -1.95 -0.57
N VAL A 11 1.84 -2.14 -1.62
CA VAL A 11 1.13 -1.04 -2.29
C VAL A 11 -0.34 -1.11 -1.89
N LEU A 12 -0.86 -0.10 -1.18
CA LEU A 12 -2.26 -0.03 -0.75
C LEU A 12 -3.09 0.72 -1.79
N PHE A 13 -4.10 0.07 -2.37
CA PHE A 13 -4.94 0.68 -3.40
C PHE A 13 -6.36 0.11 -3.45
N GLY A 14 -7.23 0.73 -4.24
CA GLY A 14 -8.67 0.45 -4.31
C GLY A 14 -9.48 1.39 -3.42
N GLY A 15 -10.11 0.85 -2.38
CA GLY A 15 -11.01 1.58 -1.48
C GLY A 15 -12.48 1.58 -1.93
N ASP A 16 -13.31 2.27 -1.15
CA ASP A 16 -14.77 2.43 -1.33
C ASP A 16 -15.16 3.86 -1.74
N SER A 17 -14.19 4.71 -2.09
CA SER A 17 -14.42 6.08 -2.52
C SER A 17 -14.93 6.15 -3.97
N PRO A 18 -15.57 7.26 -4.38
CA PRO A 18 -15.88 7.52 -5.80
C PRO A 18 -14.65 7.52 -6.72
N GLU A 19 -13.44 7.64 -6.16
CA GLU A 19 -12.17 7.67 -6.88
C GLU A 19 -11.50 6.30 -6.96
N ARG A 20 -12.20 5.22 -6.60
CA ARG A 20 -11.70 3.84 -6.63
C ARG A 20 -10.98 3.49 -7.93
N GLU A 21 -11.54 3.83 -9.09
CA GLU A 21 -10.93 3.50 -10.39
C GLU A 21 -9.58 4.20 -10.60
N VAL A 22 -9.43 5.43 -10.08
CA VAL A 22 -8.17 6.15 -10.10
C VAL A 22 -7.15 5.44 -9.22
N SER A 23 -7.54 5.01 -8.02
CA SER A 23 -6.70 4.20 -7.12
C SER A 23 -6.31 2.84 -7.70
N LEU A 24 -7.23 2.15 -8.37
CA LEU A 24 -6.92 0.90 -9.06
C LEU A 24 -5.90 1.12 -10.17
N SER A 25 -6.06 2.19 -10.96
CA SER A 25 -5.15 2.51 -12.05
C SER A 25 -3.75 2.87 -11.53
N SER A 26 -3.65 3.79 -10.56
CA SER A 26 -2.37 4.23 -9.99
C SER A 26 -1.67 3.14 -9.20
N GLY A 27 -2.41 2.37 -8.40
CA GLY A 27 -1.86 1.24 -7.64
C GLY A 27 -1.26 0.16 -8.53
N ARG A 28 -1.94 -0.23 -9.62
CA ARG A 28 -1.38 -1.21 -10.58
C ARG A 28 -0.14 -0.67 -11.28
N ALA A 29 -0.15 0.59 -11.70
CA ALA A 29 1.01 1.23 -12.33
C ALA A 29 2.22 1.29 -11.38
N LEU A 30 1.99 1.61 -10.10
CA LEU A 30 3.03 1.60 -9.07
C LEU A 30 3.58 0.20 -8.83
N CYS A 31 2.73 -0.82 -8.74
CA CYS A 31 3.20 -2.21 -8.59
C CYS A 31 4.18 -2.58 -9.71
N SER A 32 3.79 -2.38 -10.97
CA SER A 32 4.65 -2.69 -12.11
C SER A 32 5.95 -1.88 -12.12
N ALA A 33 5.89 -0.58 -11.77
CA ALA A 33 7.08 0.27 -11.72
C ALA A 33 8.07 -0.18 -10.63
N LEU A 34 7.56 -0.56 -9.45
CA LEU A 34 8.37 -1.05 -8.34
C LEU A 34 9.00 -2.42 -8.63
N GLU A 35 8.25 -3.33 -9.27
CA GLU A 35 8.79 -4.62 -9.73
C GLU A 35 9.94 -4.41 -10.73
N VAL A 36 9.76 -3.52 -11.71
CA VAL A 36 10.82 -3.17 -12.69
C VAL A 36 12.04 -2.54 -12.02
N ALA A 37 11.83 -1.77 -10.95
CA ALA A 37 12.91 -1.18 -10.16
C ALA A 37 13.63 -2.19 -9.24
N GLY A 38 13.16 -3.45 -9.18
CA GLY A 38 13.81 -4.53 -8.44
C GLY A 38 13.35 -4.71 -6.99
N PHE A 39 12.22 -4.09 -6.61
CA PHE A 39 11.60 -4.30 -5.30
C PHE A 39 10.78 -5.60 -5.28
N LEU A 40 10.63 -6.20 -4.09
CA LEU A 40 9.61 -7.23 -3.87
C LEU A 40 8.27 -6.53 -3.61
N VAL A 41 7.28 -6.71 -4.49
CA VAL A 41 6.02 -5.98 -4.40
C VAL A 41 4.90 -6.86 -3.84
N GLU A 42 4.19 -6.35 -2.84
CA GLU A 42 2.97 -6.94 -2.30
C GLU A 42 1.77 -6.05 -2.62
N PRO A 43 0.93 -6.40 -3.61
CA PRO A 43 -0.26 -5.62 -3.92
C PRO A 43 -1.36 -5.85 -2.87
N LEU A 44 -1.72 -4.79 -2.14
CA LEU A 44 -2.81 -4.78 -1.17
C LEU A 44 -4.03 -4.04 -1.74
N GLU A 45 -4.78 -4.73 -2.61
CA GLU A 45 -6.05 -4.23 -3.15
C GLU A 45 -7.18 -4.52 -2.15
N ALA A 46 -7.89 -3.47 -1.70
CA ALA A 46 -9.07 -3.63 -0.85
C ALA A 46 -10.26 -2.84 -1.38
N ASP A 47 -11.45 -3.21 -0.92
CA ASP A 47 -12.74 -2.59 -1.22
C ASP A 47 -13.36 -1.87 -0.02
N SER A 48 -12.68 -1.89 1.13
CA SER A 48 -13.14 -1.26 2.36
C SER A 48 -11.97 -0.95 3.31
N PRO A 49 -12.12 0.06 4.17
CA PRO A 49 -11.08 0.42 5.15
C PRO A 49 -10.74 -0.72 6.10
N ARG A 50 -11.75 -1.46 6.56
CA ARG A 50 -11.54 -2.60 7.47
C ARG A 50 -10.68 -3.67 6.81
N ARG A 51 -10.99 -4.06 5.57
CA ARG A 51 -10.21 -5.05 4.83
C ARG A 51 -8.79 -4.57 4.58
N MET A 52 -8.61 -3.29 4.27
CA MET A 52 -7.29 -2.67 4.10
C MET A 52 -6.44 -2.81 5.36
N LEU A 53 -7.00 -2.48 6.53
CA LEU A 53 -6.29 -2.60 7.81
C LEU A 53 -5.97 -4.05 8.18
N GLU A 54 -6.87 -4.99 7.90
CA GLU A 54 -6.62 -6.41 8.12
C GLU A 54 -5.48 -6.95 7.24
N MET A 55 -5.42 -6.51 5.98
CA MET A 55 -4.34 -6.87 5.05
C MET A 55 -3.01 -6.24 5.49
N ALA A 56 -3.00 -4.93 5.78
CA ALA A 56 -1.80 -4.23 6.22
C ALA A 56 -1.24 -4.78 7.55
N GLY A 57 -2.11 -5.17 8.47
CA GLY A 57 -1.71 -5.77 9.75
C GLY A 57 -1.08 -7.17 9.62
N ARG A 58 -1.37 -7.89 8.54
CA ARG A 58 -0.80 -9.23 8.24
C ARG A 58 0.44 -9.20 7.35
N SER A 59 0.69 -8.07 6.68
CA SER A 59 1.83 -7.91 5.78
C SER A 59 3.13 -7.69 6.57
N ASP A 60 4.16 -8.40 6.16
CA ASP A 60 5.54 -8.25 6.64
C ASP A 60 6.38 -7.34 5.72
N ALA A 61 5.73 -6.45 4.95
CA ALA A 61 6.42 -5.48 4.12
C ALA A 61 7.25 -4.50 4.95
N ASP A 62 8.39 -4.09 4.41
CA ASP A 62 9.30 -3.12 5.04
C ASP A 62 8.73 -1.70 4.99
N VAL A 63 8.00 -1.39 3.91
CA VAL A 63 7.37 -0.09 3.68
C VAL A 63 6.05 -0.22 2.94
N PHE A 64 5.11 0.66 3.27
CA PHE A 64 3.76 0.72 2.74
C PHE A 64 3.62 1.96 1.84
N PHE A 65 3.42 1.77 0.54
CA PHE A 65 3.18 2.84 -0.42
C PHE A 65 1.67 3.07 -0.58
N ILE A 66 1.18 4.25 -0.20
CA ILE A 66 -0.24 4.57 -0.20
C ILE A 66 -0.65 5.12 -1.57
N ALA A 67 -1.37 4.31 -2.35
CA ALA A 67 -1.95 4.67 -3.65
C ALA A 67 -3.48 4.78 -3.59
N LEU A 68 -4.02 5.13 -2.42
CA LEU A 68 -5.44 5.37 -2.19
C LEU A 68 -5.83 6.80 -2.58
N HIS A 69 -6.98 6.96 -3.24
CA HIS A 69 -7.52 8.26 -3.64
C HIS A 69 -8.87 8.54 -2.97
N GLY A 70 -9.08 9.82 -2.62
CA GLY A 70 -10.24 10.27 -1.87
C GLY A 70 -10.20 9.89 -0.39
N SER A 71 -11.38 9.66 0.18
CA SER A 71 -11.55 9.27 1.60
C SER A 71 -10.60 8.13 1.98
N TRP A 72 -10.07 8.18 3.21
CA TRP A 72 -9.11 7.24 3.80
C TRP A 72 -7.66 7.34 3.34
N GLY A 73 -7.43 7.66 2.06
CA GLY A 73 -6.09 7.82 1.50
C GLY A 73 -5.52 9.23 1.74
N GLU A 74 -6.29 10.25 1.40
CA GLU A 74 -5.83 11.64 1.38
C GLU A 74 -6.21 12.43 2.65
N ASP A 75 -7.05 11.84 3.51
CA ASP A 75 -7.58 12.47 4.73
C ASP A 75 -6.81 12.13 6.01
N GLY A 76 -5.69 11.39 5.90
CA GLY A 76 -4.81 11.07 7.02
C GLY A 76 -5.18 9.79 7.80
N ARG A 77 -6.33 9.15 7.52
CA ARG A 77 -6.79 8.01 8.34
C ARG A 77 -5.91 6.78 8.18
N ILE A 78 -5.52 6.41 6.95
CA ILE A 78 -4.66 5.24 6.74
C ILE A 78 -3.25 5.49 7.29
N GLN A 79 -2.74 6.71 7.17
CA GLN A 79 -1.45 7.14 7.73
C GLN A 79 -1.44 6.98 9.25
N ALA A 80 -2.50 7.47 9.92
CA ALA A 80 -2.64 7.33 11.36
C ALA A 80 -2.71 5.85 11.78
N ALA A 81 -3.45 5.02 11.05
CA ALA A 81 -3.58 3.61 11.36
C ALA A 81 -2.26 2.84 11.17
N LEU A 82 -1.54 3.06 10.06
CA LEU A 82 -0.22 2.47 9.82
C LEU A 82 0.80 2.92 10.87
N GLY A 83 0.76 4.20 11.25
CA GLY A 83 1.59 4.74 12.33
C GLY A 83 1.33 4.07 13.68
N LEU A 84 0.06 3.84 14.04
CA LEU A 84 -0.31 3.10 15.26
C LEU A 84 0.12 1.62 15.20
N MET A 85 0.16 1.01 14.01
CA MET A 85 0.65 -0.35 13.79
C MET A 85 2.18 -0.44 13.75
N GLY A 86 2.90 0.70 13.83
CA GLY A 86 4.36 0.74 13.70
C GLY A 86 4.87 0.43 12.29
N LYS A 87 4.02 0.57 11.26
CA LYS A 87 4.36 0.33 9.86
C LYS A 87 4.93 1.62 9.24
N VAL A 88 6.05 1.50 8.55
CA VAL A 88 6.64 2.63 7.79
C VAL A 88 5.84 2.84 6.51
N TYR A 89 5.53 4.08 6.16
CA TYR A 89 4.72 4.39 4.98
C TYR A 89 5.19 5.64 4.23
N THR A 90 4.79 5.73 2.96
CA THR A 90 4.97 6.91 2.09
C THR A 90 3.81 7.07 1.12
#